data_AF-A0A397SIQ0-F1
#
_entry.id   AF-A0A397SIQ0-F1
#
_cell.length_a   1.000
_cell.length_b   1.000
_cell.length_c   1.000
_cell.angle_alpha   90.00
_cell.angle_beta   90.00
_cell.angle_gamma   90.00
#
_symmetry.space_group_name_H-M   'P 1'
#
loop_
_entity.id
_entity.type
_entity.pdbx_description
1 polymer ?
#
loop_
_entity_poly.entity_id
_entity_poly.type
_entity_poly.pdbx_seq_one_letter_code
_entity_poly.pdbx_strand_id
1 'polypeptide(L)'
;MQTPVANGFNFISLNFNSSMMATGVTQMLKQEDKMKSNRDFLEKLKCLFLRVQNPKKSAFEDLVQQIFGCDLNSAEGIDWLHTANRNFSDFHNKFLDNVEETVNMLKEKRAKEGNMTHLEESKIIIFVDKSLMKDLLQKWLNATNMSELKAQDSLNTLQRFVHKALIINYVSRDTDSMKSLDRLMKDIAVPSRNGKN
;
A
#
# COMPACT_ATOMS: atom_id res chain seq x y z
N MET A 1 75.37 35.60 11.42
CA MET A 1 74.18 34.75 11.59
C MET A 1 73.07 35.35 10.73
N GLN A 2 72.54 34.57 9.79
CA GLN A 2 71.43 34.93 8.90
C GLN A 2 70.10 34.77 9.64
N THR A 3 69.15 35.69 9.42
CA THR A 3 67.70 35.42 9.55
C THR A 3 66.94 36.25 8.52
N PRO A 4 65.84 35.72 7.94
CA PRO A 4 65.28 36.21 6.68
C PRO A 4 64.04 37.11 6.84
N VAL A 5 63.77 37.84 5.77
CA VAL A 5 62.62 38.72 5.52
C VAL A 5 61.31 37.93 5.50
N ALA A 6 60.31 38.38 6.26
CA ALA A 6 58.97 37.79 6.29
C ALA A 6 58.17 38.18 5.04
N ASN A 7 57.77 37.16 4.28
CA ASN A 7 56.91 37.25 3.11
C ASN A 7 55.47 37.65 3.49
N GLY A 8 54.85 38.41 2.59
CA GLY A 8 53.46 38.88 2.73
C GLY A 8 52.45 37.74 2.84
N PHE A 9 51.52 37.91 3.79
CA PHE A 9 50.31 37.11 3.84
C PHE A 9 49.33 37.62 2.79
N ASN A 10 49.23 36.92 1.67
CA ASN A 10 48.09 37.02 0.77
C ASN A 10 46.86 36.48 1.50
N PHE A 11 45.89 37.36 1.80
CA PHE A 11 44.53 36.93 2.07
C PHE A 11 43.95 36.36 0.77
N ILE A 12 43.96 35.04 0.62
CA ILE A 12 43.10 34.38 -0.35
C ILE A 12 41.69 34.45 0.22
N SER A 13 40.87 35.36 -0.29
CA SER A 13 39.42 35.21 -0.18
C SER A 13 39.05 33.87 -0.80
N LEU A 14 38.78 32.87 0.04
CA LEU A 14 38.03 31.70 -0.37
C LEU A 14 36.62 32.18 -0.72
N ASN A 15 36.41 32.42 -2.01
CA ASN A 15 35.08 32.60 -2.57
C ASN A 15 34.38 31.24 -2.50
N PHE A 16 33.78 30.95 -1.34
CA PHE A 16 32.88 29.82 -1.19
C PHE A 16 31.66 30.08 -2.08
N ASN A 17 31.59 29.40 -3.21
CA ASN A 17 30.44 29.45 -4.12
C ASN A 17 29.18 28.94 -3.40
N SER A 18 28.40 29.82 -2.79
CA SER A 18 27.06 29.53 -2.22
C SER A 18 26.11 28.86 -3.23
N SER A 19 26.36 29.05 -4.53
CA SER A 19 25.57 28.48 -5.63
C SER A 19 25.60 26.94 -5.67
N MET A 20 26.75 26.29 -5.42
CA MET A 20 26.84 24.82 -5.44
C MET A 20 26.12 24.17 -4.25
N MET A 21 26.20 24.79 -3.07
CA MET A 21 25.43 24.35 -1.89
C MET A 21 23.94 24.57 -2.08
N ALA A 22 23.52 25.72 -2.63
CA ALA A 22 22.11 26.00 -2.89
C ALA A 22 21.50 25.04 -3.93
N THR A 23 22.24 24.69 -4.98
CA THR A 23 21.76 23.75 -6.01
C THR A 23 21.72 22.31 -5.50
N GLY A 24 22.73 21.89 -4.73
CA GLY A 24 22.76 20.58 -4.07
C GLY A 24 21.66 20.42 -3.02
N VAL A 25 21.44 21.43 -2.18
CA VAL A 25 20.34 21.45 -1.19
C VAL A 25 18.98 21.45 -1.88
N THR A 26 18.80 22.20 -2.97
CA THR A 26 17.52 22.22 -3.73
C THR A 26 17.26 20.89 -4.43
N GLN A 27 18.28 20.23 -4.97
CA GLN A 27 18.15 18.90 -5.57
C GLN A 27 17.86 17.82 -4.51
N MET A 28 18.53 17.86 -3.35
CA MET A 28 18.23 16.94 -2.25
C MET A 28 16.81 17.14 -1.70
N LEU A 29 16.35 18.39 -1.53
CA LEU A 29 14.99 18.69 -1.08
C LEU A 29 13.94 18.17 -2.07
N LYS A 30 14.13 18.40 -3.38
CA LYS A 30 13.25 17.88 -4.44
C LYS A 30 13.22 16.34 -4.47
N GLN A 31 14.36 15.70 -4.20
CA GLN A 31 14.45 14.25 -4.16
C GLN A 31 13.75 13.67 -2.92
N GLU A 32 13.90 14.30 -1.76
CA GLU A 32 13.23 13.92 -0.52
C GLU A 32 11.71 14.10 -0.63
N ASP A 33 11.26 15.20 -1.22
CA ASP A 33 9.84 15.45 -1.51
C ASP A 33 9.29 14.39 -2.48
N LYS A 34 10.03 14.02 -3.52
CA LYS A 34 9.62 12.95 -4.45
C LYS A 34 9.53 11.58 -3.77
N MET A 35 10.48 11.24 -2.91
CA MET A 35 10.43 9.99 -2.14
C MET A 35 9.23 9.96 -1.19
N LYS A 36 8.95 11.09 -0.53
CA LYS A 36 7.78 11.25 0.34
C LYS A 36 6.48 11.11 -0.45
N SER A 37 6.35 11.74 -1.60
CA SER A 37 5.15 11.63 -2.45
C SER A 37 4.96 10.21 -2.99
N ASN A 38 6.02 9.51 -3.37
CA ASN A 38 5.94 8.10 -3.76
C ASN A 38 5.45 7.21 -2.60
N ARG A 39 5.99 7.42 -1.39
CA ARG A 39 5.54 6.71 -0.19
C ARG A 39 4.06 6.99 0.10
N ASP A 40 3.66 8.26 0.09
CA ASP A 40 2.26 8.68 0.31
C ASP A 40 1.34 8.05 -0.77
N PHE A 41 1.81 7.97 -2.01
CA PHE A 41 1.11 7.33 -3.12
C PHE A 41 0.89 5.83 -2.91
N LEU A 42 1.93 5.08 -2.60
CA LEU A 42 1.80 3.65 -2.32
C LEU A 42 0.92 3.38 -1.09
N GLU A 43 1.00 4.24 -0.07
CA GLU A 43 0.17 4.15 1.13
C GLU A 43 -1.32 4.32 0.80
N LYS A 44 -1.66 5.39 0.08
CA LYS A 44 -3.03 5.64 -0.36
C LYS A 44 -3.54 4.57 -1.33
N LEU A 45 -2.68 4.06 -2.23
CA LEU A 45 -3.05 3.01 -3.16
C LEU A 45 -3.41 1.70 -2.44
N LYS A 46 -2.68 1.37 -1.36
CA LYS A 46 -3.02 0.22 -0.50
C LYS A 46 -4.33 0.45 0.26
N CYS A 47 -4.57 1.67 0.74
CA CYS A 47 -5.84 2.01 1.38
C CYS A 47 -7.00 1.91 0.39
N LEU A 48 -6.81 2.36 -0.85
CA LEU A 48 -7.80 2.22 -1.92
C LEU A 48 -8.14 0.76 -2.18
N PHE A 49 -7.14 -0.14 -2.23
CA PHE A 49 -7.36 -1.59 -2.39
C PHE A 49 -8.27 -2.17 -1.28
N LEU A 50 -8.11 -1.71 -0.04
CA LEU A 50 -8.95 -2.11 1.09
C LEU A 50 -10.33 -1.44 1.11
N ARG A 51 -10.62 -0.49 0.20
CA ARG A 51 -11.96 0.10 0.00
C ARG A 51 -12.66 -0.47 -1.23
N VAL A 52 -11.89 -0.80 -2.27
CA VAL A 52 -12.41 -1.29 -3.54
C VAL A 52 -11.38 -2.17 -4.25
N GLN A 53 -11.82 -3.34 -4.67
CA GLN A 53 -11.06 -4.32 -5.42
C GLN A 53 -10.98 -3.91 -6.91
N ASN A 54 -12.06 -3.39 -7.49
CA ASN A 54 -12.07 -2.94 -8.90
C ASN A 54 -12.39 -1.44 -9.02
N PRO A 55 -11.43 -0.56 -8.66
CA PRO A 55 -11.62 0.88 -8.81
C PRO A 55 -11.84 1.25 -10.28
N LYS A 56 -12.67 2.28 -10.50
CA LYS A 56 -12.77 2.94 -11.81
C LYS A 56 -11.45 3.66 -12.10
N LYS A 57 -11.14 3.87 -13.39
CA LYS A 57 -9.96 4.64 -13.82
C LYS A 57 -9.86 6.00 -13.12
N SER A 58 -11.00 6.69 -12.94
CA SER A 58 -11.05 7.99 -12.27
C SER A 58 -10.50 7.96 -10.85
N ALA A 59 -10.64 6.85 -10.12
CA ALA A 59 -10.07 6.77 -8.76
C ALA A 59 -8.53 6.79 -8.77
N PHE A 60 -7.89 6.27 -9.82
CA PHE A 60 -6.44 6.38 -9.99
C PHE A 60 -6.03 7.78 -10.42
N GLU A 61 -6.80 8.39 -11.33
CA GLU A 61 -6.59 9.77 -11.80
C GLU A 61 -6.66 10.77 -10.64
N ASP A 62 -7.73 10.69 -9.84
CA ASP A 62 -7.92 11.51 -8.64
C ASP A 62 -6.75 11.34 -7.67
N LEU A 63 -6.29 10.10 -7.46
CA LEU A 63 -5.18 9.81 -6.56
C LEU A 63 -3.86 10.40 -7.06
N VAL A 64 -3.55 10.23 -8.34
CA VAL A 64 -2.32 10.77 -8.96
C VAL A 64 -2.34 12.29 -8.90
N GLN A 65 -3.47 12.91 -9.23
CA GLN A 65 -3.60 14.36 -9.20
C GLN A 65 -3.55 14.92 -7.78
N GLN A 66 -4.14 14.25 -6.79
CA GLN A 66 -4.11 14.68 -5.39
C GLN A 66 -2.70 14.66 -4.79
N ILE A 67 -1.84 13.71 -5.20
CA ILE A 67 -0.51 13.52 -4.60
C ILE A 67 0.58 14.27 -5.38
N PHE A 68 0.54 14.19 -6.71
CA PHE A 68 1.60 14.74 -7.55
C PHE A 68 1.23 16.06 -8.21
N GLY A 69 -0.07 16.38 -8.33
CA GLY A 69 -0.54 17.62 -8.96
C GLY A 69 -0.18 17.74 -10.44
N CYS A 70 0.22 16.65 -11.09
CA CYS A 70 0.64 16.65 -12.49
C CYS A 70 -0.55 16.55 -13.45
N ASP A 71 -0.33 16.98 -14.70
CA ASP A 71 -1.27 16.74 -15.80
C ASP A 71 -1.27 15.24 -16.14
N LEU A 72 -2.44 14.63 -16.16
CA LEU A 72 -2.63 13.21 -16.45
C LEU A 72 -2.27 12.83 -17.89
N ASN A 73 -2.24 13.81 -18.81
CA ASN A 73 -1.79 13.61 -20.19
C ASN A 73 -0.28 13.85 -20.38
N SER A 74 0.41 14.32 -19.34
CA SER A 74 1.86 14.45 -19.38
C SER A 74 2.54 13.08 -19.29
N ALA A 75 3.80 13.00 -19.73
CA ALA A 75 4.59 11.76 -19.60
C ALA A 75 4.68 11.27 -18.14
N GLU A 76 4.79 12.20 -17.18
CA GLU A 76 4.81 11.88 -15.74
C GLU A 76 3.45 11.37 -15.26
N GLY A 77 2.34 12.01 -15.64
CA GLY A 77 0.99 11.56 -15.28
C GLY A 77 0.68 10.15 -15.80
N ILE A 78 1.04 9.88 -17.07
CA ILE A 78 0.89 8.57 -17.70
C ILE A 78 1.70 7.49 -16.97
N ASP A 79 2.95 7.78 -16.59
CA ASP A 79 3.80 6.85 -15.85
C ASP A 79 3.24 6.51 -14.47
N TRP A 80 2.72 7.50 -13.74
CA TRP A 80 2.07 7.27 -12.45
C TRP A 80 0.78 6.46 -12.56
N LEU A 81 -0.03 6.68 -13.60
CA LEU A 81 -1.22 5.87 -13.87
C LEU A 81 -0.86 4.42 -14.21
N HIS A 82 0.18 4.19 -15.01
CA HIS A 82 0.69 2.84 -15.28
C HIS A 82 1.20 2.17 -14.00
N THR A 83 1.93 2.92 -13.18
CA THR A 83 2.42 2.46 -11.88
C THR A 83 1.26 2.09 -10.95
N ALA A 84 0.20 2.88 -10.90
CA ALA A 84 -1.01 2.60 -10.11
C ALA A 84 -1.63 1.26 -10.52
N ASN A 85 -1.90 1.08 -11.82
CA ASN A 85 -2.51 -0.12 -12.37
C ASN A 85 -1.65 -1.36 -12.10
N ARG A 86 -0.34 -1.27 -12.34
CA ARG A 86 0.59 -2.37 -12.09
C ARG A 86 0.59 -2.79 -10.62
N ASN A 87 0.67 -1.83 -9.70
CA ASN A 87 0.62 -2.12 -8.27
C ASN A 87 -0.72 -2.73 -7.87
N PHE A 88 -1.83 -2.28 -8.44
CA PHE A 88 -3.15 -2.84 -8.14
C PHE A 88 -3.27 -4.30 -8.59
N SER A 89 -2.80 -4.63 -9.80
CA SER A 89 -2.71 -6.02 -10.27
C SER A 89 -1.82 -6.87 -9.35
N ASP A 90 -0.67 -6.34 -8.93
CA ASP A 90 0.21 -7.02 -7.98
C ASP A 90 -0.43 -7.21 -6.60
N PHE A 91 -1.30 -6.28 -6.18
CA PHE A 91 -2.05 -6.42 -4.92
C PHE A 91 -3.08 -7.52 -5.03
N HIS A 92 -3.85 -7.58 -6.11
CA HIS A 92 -4.78 -8.67 -6.39
C HIS A 92 -4.12 -10.04 -6.35
N ASN A 93 -3.01 -10.18 -7.07
CA ASN A 93 -2.28 -11.46 -7.11
C ASN A 93 -1.82 -11.87 -5.72
N LYS A 94 -1.16 -10.95 -4.99
CA LYS A 94 -0.68 -11.24 -3.62
C LYS A 94 -1.81 -11.53 -2.63
N PHE A 95 -2.96 -10.87 -2.77
CA PHE A 95 -4.11 -11.15 -1.93
C PHE A 95 -4.63 -12.56 -2.19
N LEU A 96 -4.76 -12.95 -3.45
CA LEU A 96 -5.22 -14.28 -3.84
C LEU A 96 -4.22 -15.37 -3.42
N ASP A 97 -2.92 -15.11 -3.52
CA ASP A 97 -1.89 -16.04 -3.07
C ASP A 97 -2.00 -16.27 -1.54
N ASN A 98 -2.20 -15.20 -0.74
CA ASN A 98 -2.43 -15.33 0.71
C ASN A 98 -3.75 -16.08 1.04
N VAL A 99 -4.80 -15.87 0.25
CA VAL A 99 -6.09 -16.59 0.38
C VAL A 99 -5.89 -18.07 0.10
N GLU A 100 -5.16 -18.41 -0.97
CA GLU A 100 -4.85 -19.80 -1.35
C GLU A 100 -4.03 -20.51 -0.28
N GLU A 101 -2.98 -19.87 0.24
CA GLU A 101 -2.19 -20.38 1.36
C GLU A 101 -3.07 -20.67 2.59
N THR A 102 -3.96 -19.75 2.93
CA THR A 102 -4.88 -19.89 4.07
C THR A 102 -5.90 -21.02 3.85
N VAL A 103 -6.41 -21.17 2.62
CA VAL A 103 -7.29 -22.30 2.24
C VAL A 103 -6.55 -23.62 2.40
N ASN A 104 -5.28 -23.70 1.99
CA ASN A 104 -4.47 -24.90 2.12
C ASN A 104 -4.21 -25.23 3.59
N MET A 105 -3.89 -24.24 4.43
CA MET A 105 -3.78 -24.43 5.88
C MET A 105 -5.07 -25.00 6.49
N LEU A 106 -6.24 -24.51 6.07
CA LEU A 106 -7.53 -25.02 6.53
C LEU A 106 -7.76 -26.48 6.08
N LYS A 107 -7.45 -26.79 4.82
CA LYS A 107 -7.56 -28.15 4.26
C LYS A 107 -6.67 -29.13 5.02
N GLU A 108 -5.42 -28.76 5.28
CA GLU A 108 -4.47 -29.56 6.04
C GLU A 108 -4.93 -29.80 7.48
N LYS A 109 -5.43 -28.75 8.16
CA LYS A 109 -5.97 -28.86 9.52
C LYS A 109 -7.13 -29.87 9.56
N ARG A 110 -8.05 -29.79 8.60
CA ARG A 110 -9.19 -30.72 8.50
C ARG A 110 -8.77 -32.16 8.21
N ALA A 111 -7.77 -32.35 7.34
CA ALA A 111 -7.23 -33.67 7.05
C ALA A 111 -6.62 -34.32 8.31
N LYS A 112 -5.90 -33.54 9.14
CA LYS A 112 -5.34 -34.01 10.42
C LYS A 112 -6.42 -34.37 11.45
N GLU A 113 -7.54 -33.65 11.45
CA GLU A 113 -8.69 -33.90 12.32
C GLU A 113 -9.61 -35.05 11.84
N GLY A 114 -9.32 -35.68 10.69
CA GLY A 114 -10.17 -36.71 10.10
C GLY A 114 -11.53 -36.18 9.60
N ASN A 115 -11.69 -34.86 9.48
CA ASN A 115 -12.93 -34.21 9.11
C ASN A 115 -13.08 -34.12 7.58
N MET A 116 -13.49 -35.25 6.97
CA MET A 116 -13.74 -35.36 5.53
C MET A 116 -15.15 -34.90 5.10
N THR A 117 -15.96 -34.41 6.03
CA THR A 117 -17.31 -33.89 5.74
C THR A 117 -17.27 -32.56 5.00
N HIS A 118 -18.33 -32.29 4.23
CA HIS A 118 -18.54 -31.04 3.51
C HIS A 118 -18.19 -29.80 4.37
N LEU A 119 -17.47 -28.84 3.78
CA LEU A 119 -17.11 -27.62 4.49
C LEU A 119 -18.30 -26.66 4.50
N GLU A 120 -18.90 -26.51 5.67
CA GLU A 120 -19.85 -25.44 5.93
C GLU A 120 -19.14 -24.08 6.03
N GLU A 121 -19.75 -23.02 5.49
CA GLU A 121 -19.25 -21.64 5.60
C GLU A 121 -18.98 -21.25 7.07
N SER A 122 -19.81 -21.74 8.00
CA SER A 122 -19.70 -21.53 9.45
C SER A 122 -18.31 -21.93 9.99
N LYS A 123 -17.74 -23.02 9.48
CA LYS A 123 -16.42 -23.51 9.89
C LYS A 123 -15.29 -22.65 9.35
N ILE A 124 -15.44 -22.02 8.18
CA ILE A 124 -14.48 -21.01 7.68
C ILE A 124 -14.52 -19.77 8.57
N ILE A 125 -15.73 -19.31 8.92
CA ILE A 125 -15.91 -18.15 9.80
C ILE A 125 -15.25 -18.36 11.15
N ILE A 126 -15.40 -19.55 11.75
CA ILE A 126 -14.76 -19.92 13.03
C ILE A 126 -13.24 -20.03 12.90
N PHE A 127 -12.74 -20.53 11.76
CA PHE A 127 -11.30 -20.68 11.52
C PHE A 127 -10.58 -19.33 11.39
N VAL A 128 -11.23 -18.34 10.77
CA VAL A 128 -10.62 -17.04 10.48
C VAL A 128 -10.90 -16.06 11.60
N ASP A 129 -10.02 -16.07 12.58
CA ASP A 129 -10.02 -15.10 13.67
C ASP A 129 -9.43 -13.74 13.23
N LYS A 130 -9.38 -12.79 14.18
CA LYS A 130 -8.82 -11.46 13.95
C LYS A 130 -7.30 -11.47 13.71
N SER A 131 -6.58 -12.50 14.15
CA SER A 131 -5.13 -12.61 13.92
C SER A 131 -4.89 -13.02 12.47
N LEU A 132 -5.51 -14.11 12.03
CA LEU A 132 -5.35 -14.64 10.68
C LEU A 132 -5.79 -13.63 9.63
N MET A 133 -6.88 -12.89 9.88
CA MET A 133 -7.30 -11.79 9.01
C MET A 133 -6.24 -10.70 8.89
N LYS A 134 -5.61 -10.31 10.01
CA LYS A 134 -4.55 -9.29 9.99
C LYS A 134 -3.32 -9.78 9.27
N ASP A 135 -2.93 -11.04 9.48
CA ASP A 135 -1.78 -11.64 8.82
C ASP A 135 -1.99 -11.67 7.30
N LEU A 136 -3.18 -12.09 6.86
CA LEU A 136 -3.56 -12.11 5.45
C LEU A 136 -3.56 -10.71 4.83
N LEU A 137 -4.05 -9.71 5.55
CA LEU A 137 -4.14 -8.32 5.09
C LEU A 137 -2.94 -7.44 5.47
N GLN A 138 -1.90 -8.01 6.08
CA GLN A 138 -0.82 -7.27 6.76
C GLN A 138 -0.14 -6.24 5.84
N LYS A 139 0.04 -6.61 4.58
CA LYS A 139 0.71 -5.80 3.55
C LYS A 139 -0.03 -4.50 3.21
N TRP A 140 -1.34 -4.46 3.43
CA TRP A 140 -2.17 -3.26 3.25
C TRP A 140 -2.49 -2.58 4.57
N LEU A 141 -2.74 -3.34 5.64
CA LEU A 141 -3.02 -2.78 6.97
C LEU A 141 -1.84 -1.94 7.50
N ASN A 142 -0.60 -2.22 7.09
CA ASN A 142 0.55 -1.40 7.45
C ASN A 142 0.52 0.05 6.92
N ALA A 143 -0.33 0.32 5.92
CA ALA A 143 -0.56 1.63 5.34
C ALA A 143 -1.72 2.38 6.01
N THR A 144 -2.42 1.74 6.94
CA THR A 144 -3.67 2.27 7.51
C THR A 144 -3.48 2.81 8.92
N ASN A 145 -4.32 3.77 9.31
CA ASN A 145 -4.46 4.15 10.71
C ASN A 145 -5.31 3.10 11.45
N MET A 146 -4.63 2.20 12.15
CA MET A 146 -5.26 1.08 12.87
C MET A 146 -6.16 1.53 14.03
N SER A 147 -5.93 2.70 14.64
CA SER A 147 -6.82 3.20 15.71
C SER A 147 -8.16 3.67 15.12
N GLU A 148 -8.12 4.41 14.01
CA GLU A 148 -9.33 4.88 13.33
C GLU A 148 -10.08 3.73 12.64
N LEU A 149 -9.38 2.76 12.03
CA LEU A 149 -10.00 1.54 11.50
C LEU A 149 -10.85 0.80 12.55
N LYS A 150 -10.39 0.78 13.80
CA LYS A 150 -11.13 0.20 14.93
C LYS A 150 -12.30 1.07 15.35
N ALA A 151 -12.10 2.38 15.42
CA ALA A 151 -13.14 3.32 15.82
C ALA A 151 -14.33 3.34 14.83
N GLN A 152 -14.05 3.10 13.55
CA GLN A 152 -15.04 3.09 12.46
C GLN A 152 -15.62 1.69 12.15
N ASP A 153 -15.43 0.72 13.06
CA ASP A 153 -15.83 -0.69 12.91
C ASP A 153 -15.38 -1.40 11.60
N SER A 154 -14.42 -0.81 10.91
CA SER A 154 -14.03 -1.20 9.56
C SER A 154 -13.29 -2.53 9.54
N LEU A 155 -12.63 -2.91 10.65
CA LEU A 155 -12.04 -4.24 10.81
C LEU A 155 -13.06 -5.38 10.72
N ASN A 156 -14.30 -5.19 11.18
CA ASN A 156 -15.33 -6.22 11.07
C ASN A 156 -15.74 -6.42 9.61
N THR A 157 -15.86 -5.34 8.85
CA THR A 157 -16.12 -5.40 7.41
C THR A 157 -14.97 -6.08 6.65
N LEU A 158 -13.71 -5.77 6.97
CA LEU A 158 -12.55 -6.45 6.40
C LEU A 158 -12.50 -7.94 6.77
N GLN A 159 -12.90 -8.31 7.99
CA GLN A 159 -12.99 -9.71 8.37
C GLN A 159 -14.05 -10.46 7.56
N ARG A 160 -15.23 -9.87 7.38
CA ARG A 160 -16.28 -10.42 6.51
C ARG A 160 -15.82 -10.55 5.06
N PHE A 161 -15.03 -9.59 4.58
CA PHE A 161 -14.42 -9.65 3.25
C PHE A 161 -13.49 -10.85 3.12
N VAL A 162 -12.58 -11.05 4.08
CA VAL A 162 -11.68 -12.21 4.09
C VAL A 162 -12.45 -13.53 4.18
N HIS A 163 -13.49 -13.62 5.03
CA HIS A 163 -14.36 -14.80 5.10
C HIS A 163 -14.95 -15.14 3.73
N LYS A 164 -15.54 -14.15 3.05
CA LYS A 164 -16.16 -14.37 1.74
C LYS A 164 -15.13 -14.69 0.65
N ALA A 165 -13.96 -14.08 0.68
CA ALA A 165 -12.86 -14.41 -0.23
C ALA A 165 -12.42 -15.88 -0.07
N LEU A 166 -12.27 -16.35 1.17
CA LEU A 166 -11.91 -17.75 1.45
C LEU A 166 -13.01 -18.72 1.05
N ILE A 167 -14.29 -18.39 1.29
CA ILE A 167 -15.43 -19.21 0.86
C ILE A 167 -15.44 -19.37 -0.66
N ILE A 168 -15.33 -18.27 -1.39
CA ILE A 168 -15.34 -18.25 -2.87
C ILE A 168 -14.17 -19.08 -3.41
N ASN A 169 -12.98 -18.94 -2.83
CA ASN A 169 -11.76 -19.56 -3.35
C ASN A 169 -11.46 -20.94 -2.73
N TYR A 170 -12.36 -21.50 -1.92
CA TYR A 170 -12.08 -22.75 -1.21
C TYR A 170 -11.89 -23.94 -2.15
N VAL A 171 -12.79 -24.06 -3.14
CA VAL A 171 -12.76 -25.16 -4.12
C VAL A 171 -11.71 -24.88 -5.20
N SER A 172 -11.75 -23.69 -5.78
CA SER A 172 -10.86 -23.25 -6.85
C SER A 172 -10.73 -21.72 -6.82
N ARG A 173 -9.62 -21.20 -7.34
CA ARG A 173 -9.41 -19.76 -7.50
C ARG A 173 -10.48 -19.16 -8.43
N ASP A 174 -11.32 -18.28 -7.91
CA ASP A 174 -12.42 -17.64 -8.63
C ASP A 174 -12.29 -16.10 -8.54
N THR A 175 -11.66 -15.54 -9.57
CA THR A 175 -11.39 -14.10 -9.68
C THR A 175 -12.60 -13.29 -10.09
N ASP A 176 -13.61 -13.90 -10.70
CA ASP A 176 -14.82 -13.19 -11.14
C ASP A 176 -15.79 -12.99 -9.98
N SER A 177 -15.99 -14.04 -9.17
CA SER A 177 -16.79 -13.93 -7.94
C SER A 177 -16.17 -12.95 -6.93
N MET A 178 -14.83 -12.83 -6.91
CA MET A 178 -14.13 -11.83 -6.09
C MET A 178 -14.57 -10.39 -6.41
N LYS A 179 -14.91 -10.08 -7.66
CA LYS A 179 -15.38 -8.73 -8.05
C LYS A 179 -16.70 -8.37 -7.39
N SER A 180 -17.54 -9.36 -7.10
CA SER A 180 -18.83 -9.12 -6.43
C SER A 180 -18.69 -8.62 -4.98
N LEU A 181 -17.52 -8.82 -4.37
CA LEU A 181 -17.23 -8.40 -3.00
C LEU A 181 -17.05 -6.89 -2.83
N ASP A 182 -16.89 -6.14 -3.92
CA ASP A 182 -16.82 -4.66 -3.88
C ASP A 182 -18.03 -4.04 -3.18
N ARG A 183 -19.20 -4.68 -3.28
CA ARG A 183 -20.42 -4.22 -2.60
C ARG A 183 -20.31 -4.27 -1.07
N LEU A 184 -19.51 -5.20 -0.54
CA LEU A 184 -19.28 -5.31 0.91
C LEU A 184 -18.40 -4.17 1.42
N MET A 185 -17.54 -3.63 0.56
CA MET A 185 -16.51 -2.65 0.92
C MET A 185 -16.91 -1.21 0.60
N LYS A 186 -18.06 -1.00 -0.06
CA LYS A 186 -18.46 0.28 -0.65
C LYS A 186 -18.41 1.50 0.30
N ASP A 187 -18.66 1.29 1.60
CA ASP A 187 -18.76 2.37 2.59
C ASP A 187 -17.74 2.23 3.74
N ILE A 188 -16.70 1.42 3.55
CA ILE A 188 -15.68 1.22 4.60
C ILE A 188 -14.72 2.40 4.68
N ALA A 189 -14.50 2.89 5.91
CA ALA A 189 -13.47 3.88 6.18
C ALA A 189 -12.11 3.17 6.34
N VAL A 190 -11.20 3.39 5.38
CA VAL A 190 -9.81 2.92 5.48
C VAL A 190 -8.88 4.11 5.50
N PRO A 191 -8.69 4.74 6.67
CA PRO A 191 -7.83 5.90 6.79
C PRO A 191 -6.37 5.53 6.57
N SER A 192 -5.65 6.36 5.83
CA SER A 192 -4.20 6.25 5.68
C SER A 192 -3.50 6.58 6.99
N ARG A 193 -2.31 5.99 7.20
CA ARG A 193 -1.49 6.23 8.38
C ARG A 193 -1.00 7.68 8.44
N ASN A 194 -0.79 8.33 7.30
CA ASN A 194 -0.38 9.72 7.20
C ASN A 194 -1.53 10.73 7.40
N GLY A 195 -2.76 10.26 7.65
CA GLY A 195 -3.94 11.11 7.92
C GLY A 195 -4.45 11.87 6.70
N LYS A 196 -3.86 11.66 5.52
CA LYS A 196 -4.32 12.25 4.27
C LYS A 196 -5.31 11.27 3.64
N ASN A 197 -6.60 11.51 3.80
CA ASN A 197 -7.63 10.82 3.03
C ASN A 197 -7.94 11.62 1.76
#